data_AF-A0A9E5F2J0-F1
#
_entry.id   AF-A0A9E5F2J0-F1
#
_cell.length_a   1.000
_cell.length_b   1.000
_cell.length_c   1.000
_cell.angle_alpha   90.00
_cell.angle_beta   90.00
_cell.angle_gamma   90.00
#
_symmetry.space_group_name_H-M   'P 1'
#
loop_
_entity.id
_entity.type
_entity.pdbx_description
1 polymer ?
#
loop_
_entity_poly.entity_id
_entity_poly.type
_entity_poly.pdbx_seq_one_letter_code
_entity_poly.pdbx_strand_id
1 'polypeptide(L)' 'MYPSGVRVLTIKPGFVDTPMTSGVGKNFLFAQPGQIAKGILKAIEREKDVVYLPWFWWGIMCIIKSIPEKVFKKMKL' A
#
# COMPACT_ATOMS: atom_id res chain seq x y z
N MET A 1 8.18 8.48 20.19
CA MET A 1 8.90 9.66 19.68
C MET A 1 10.36 9.23 19.48
N TYR A 2 10.90 9.31 18.27
CA TYR A 2 12.27 8.84 17.99
C TYR A 2 13.30 9.81 18.59
N PRO A 3 14.43 9.30 19.14
CA PRO A 3 15.41 10.11 19.88
C PRO A 3 16.06 11.25 19.07
N SER A 4 16.02 11.17 17.74
CA SER A 4 16.75 12.08 16.84
C SER A 4 15.89 13.17 16.18
N GLY A 5 14.62 13.36 16.60
CA GLY A 5 13.74 14.37 15.98
C GLY A 5 13.32 14.07 14.53
N VAL A 6 13.65 12.86 14.02
CA VAL A 6 13.28 12.40 12.69
C VAL A 6 11.95 11.67 12.74
N ARG A 7 11.10 11.91 11.75
CA ARG A 7 9.87 11.15 11.51
C ARG A 7 10.07 10.18 10.36
N VAL A 8 9.68 8.92 10.56
CA VAL A 8 9.74 7.87 9.55
C VAL A 8 8.31 7.53 9.13
N LEU A 9 8.00 7.68 7.84
CA LEU A 9 6.71 7.32 7.25
C LEU A 9 6.92 6.12 6.31
N THR A 10 6.23 5.02 6.58
CA THR A 10 6.23 3.84 5.72
C THR A 10 5.06 3.88 4.74
N ILE A 11 5.36 3.96 3.45
CA ILE A 11 4.36 3.86 2.38
C ILE A 11 4.26 2.42 1.90
N LYS A 12 3.05 1.86 1.90
CA LYS A 12 2.72 0.54 1.36
C LYS A 12 1.78 0.72 0.15
N PRO A 13 2.33 1.04 -1.03
CA PRO A 13 1.51 1.19 -2.21
C PRO A 13 0.99 -0.17 -2.67
N GLY A 14 -0.22 -0.19 -3.20
CA GLY A 14 -0.70 -1.28 -4.02
C GLY A 14 -0.05 -1.30 -5.41
N PHE A 15 -0.67 -1.96 -6.38
CA PHE A 15 -0.22 -1.88 -7.76
C PHE A 15 -0.31 -0.44 -8.28
N VAL A 16 0.77 0.08 -8.85
CA VAL A 16 0.85 1.44 -9.39
C VAL A 16 1.26 1.37 -10.84
N ASP A 17 0.53 2.07 -11.72
CA ASP A 17 0.80 2.10 -13.15
C ASP A 17 2.09 2.89 -13.47
N THR A 18 3.22 2.19 -13.41
CA THR A 18 4.56 2.74 -13.66
C THR A 18 5.29 1.86 -14.67
N PRO A 19 6.41 2.34 -15.27
CA PRO A 19 7.23 1.50 -16.15
C PRO A 19 7.67 0.17 -15.50
N MET A 20 7.88 0.16 -14.18
CA MET A 20 8.23 -1.03 -13.39
C MET A 20 7.16 -2.13 -13.48
N THR A 21 5.88 -1.77 -13.62
CA THR A 21 4.75 -2.72 -13.65
C THR A 21 4.15 -2.85 -15.05
N SER A 22 4.83 -2.36 -16.09
CA SER A 22 4.31 -2.35 -17.46
C SER A 22 4.04 -3.75 -18.04
N GLY A 23 4.80 -4.76 -17.62
CA GLY A 23 4.61 -6.17 -18.00
C GLY A 23 3.54 -6.90 -17.20
N VAL A 24 2.92 -6.26 -16.20
CA VAL A 24 1.84 -6.84 -15.39
C VAL A 24 0.50 -6.45 -16.02
N GLY A 25 -0.37 -7.44 -16.24
CA GLY A 25 -1.72 -7.20 -16.74
C GLY A 25 -2.46 -6.18 -15.87
N LYS A 26 -2.71 -4.99 -16.43
CA LYS A 26 -3.38 -3.91 -15.71
C LYS A 26 -4.83 -4.31 -15.44
N ASN A 27 -5.26 -4.12 -14.21
CA ASN A 27 -6.65 -4.32 -13.79
C ASN A 27 -7.12 -3.10 -12.98
N PHE A 28 -8.37 -3.13 -12.52
CA PHE A 28 -8.97 -2.03 -11.76
C PHE A 28 -8.30 -1.74 -10.40
N LEU A 29 -7.41 -2.62 -9.91
CA LEU A 29 -6.66 -2.42 -8.67
C LEU A 29 -5.40 -1.56 -8.87
N PHE A 30 -5.03 -1.25 -10.12
CA PHE A 30 -3.91 -0.37 -10.42
C PHE A 30 -4.26 1.08 -10.14
N ALA A 31 -3.44 1.71 -9.31
CA ALA A 31 -3.52 3.12 -9.01
C ALA A 31 -2.68 3.93 -10.02
N GLN A 32 -3.18 5.11 -10.35
CA GLN A 32 -2.40 6.06 -11.14
C GLN A 32 -1.30 6.70 -10.28
N PRO A 33 -0.08 6.92 -10.80
CA PRO A 33 1.01 7.53 -10.03
C PRO A 33 0.65 8.85 -9.37
N GLY A 34 -0.12 9.70 -10.06
CA GLY A 34 -0.60 10.97 -9.52
C GLY A 34 -1.51 10.82 -8.30
N GLN A 35 -2.30 9.74 -8.23
CA GLN A 35 -3.13 9.44 -7.06
C GLN A 35 -2.27 9.02 -5.87
N ILE A 36 -1.25 8.20 -6.09
CA ILE A 36 -0.30 7.77 -5.06
C ILE A 36 0.47 8.97 -4.52
N ALA A 37 1.01 9.82 -5.41
CA ALA A 37 1.73 11.03 -5.02
C ALA A 37 0.90 11.95 -4.11
N LYS A 38 -0.36 12.23 -4.50
CA LYS A 38 -1.29 13.01 -3.65
C LYS A 38 -1.56 12.35 -2.30
N GLY A 39 -1.63 11.02 -2.26
CA GLY A 39 -1.78 10.26 -1.03
C GLY A 39 -0.57 10.37 -0.10
N ILE A 40 0.64 10.32 -0.67
CA ILE A 40 1.90 10.48 0.08
C ILE A 40 1.98 11.87 0.71
N LEU A 41 1.70 12.93 -0.06
CA LEU A 41 1.71 14.31 0.45
C LEU A 41 0.74 14.47 1.64
N LYS A 42 -0.48 13.97 1.50
CA LYS A 42 -1.46 13.97 2.60
C LYS A 42 -1.02 13.15 3.82
N ALA A 43 -0.27 12.06 3.62
CA ALA A 43 0.24 11.24 4.72
C ALA A 43 1.36 11.95 5.49
N ILE A 44 2.19 12.73 4.78
CA ILE A 44 3.21 13.60 5.37
C ILE A 44 2.56 14.70 6.21
N GLU A 45 1.60 15.43 5.63
CA GLU A 45 0.86 16.51 6.32
C GLU A 45 0.12 16.02 7.57
N ARG A 46 -0.40 14.79 7.53
CA ARG A 46 -1.14 14.17 8.64
C ARG A 46 -0.27 13.40 9.61
N GLU A 47 1.05 13.49 9.48
CA GLU A 47 2.02 12.92 10.41
C GLU A 47 1.82 11.41 10.64
N LYS A 48 1.49 10.66 9.57
CA LYS A 48 1.25 9.22 9.67
C LYS A 48 2.56 8.44 9.80
N ASP A 49 2.52 7.30 10.47
CA ASP A 49 3.67 6.39 10.55
C ASP A 49 3.63 5.30 9.46
N VAL A 50 2.45 4.79 9.12
CA VAL A 50 2.25 3.74 8.09
C VAL A 50 0.97 4.01 7.32
N VAL A 51 1.05 3.97 5.99
CA VAL A 51 -0.13 4.17 5.12
C VAL A 51 -0.17 3.18 3.97
N TYR A 52 -1.38 2.72 3.64
CA TYR A 52 -1.65 1.97 2.42
C TYR A 52 -2.23 2.92 1.37
N LEU A 53 -1.70 2.86 0.14
CA LEU A 53 -2.13 3.73 -0.96
C LEU A 53 -2.42 2.91 -2.23
N PRO A 54 -3.60 3.06 -2.85
CA PRO A 54 -4.77 3.80 -2.38
C PRO A 54 -5.34 3.24 -1.07
N TRP A 55 -6.13 4.05 -0.34
CA TRP A 55 -6.61 3.71 1.01
C TRP A 55 -7.35 2.36 1.11
N PHE A 56 -8.04 1.92 0.04
CA PHE A 56 -8.75 0.64 0.03
C PHE A 56 -7.81 -0.59 0.13
N TRP A 57 -6.52 -0.45 -0.21
CA TRP A 57 -5.54 -1.51 0.01
C TRP A 57 -5.37 -1.89 1.48
N TRP A 58 -5.69 -0.98 2.40
CA TRP A 58 -5.77 -1.32 3.81
C TRP A 58 -6.83 -2.39 4.07
N GLY A 59 -8.00 -2.30 3.43
CA GLY A 59 -9.06 -3.30 3.54
C GLY A 59 -8.65 -4.64 2.93
N ILE A 60 -8.05 -4.62 1.73
CA ILE A 60 -7.53 -5.84 1.07
C ILE A 60 -6.50 -6.53 1.96
N MET A 61 -5.54 -5.78 2.49
CA MET A 61 -4.51 -6.32 3.39
C MET A 61 -5.07 -6.76 4.74
N CYS A 62 -6.15 -6.16 5.23
CA CYS A 62 -6.85 -6.61 6.42
C CYS A 62 -7.43 -8.01 6.18
N ILE A 63 -8.17 -8.18 5.07
CA ILE A 63 -8.74 -9.48 4.67
C ILE A 63 -7.62 -10.52 4.54
N ILE A 64 -6.57 -10.23 3.78
CA ILE A 64 -5.46 -11.18 3.56
C ILE A 64 -4.81 -11.59 4.89
N LYS A 65 -4.55 -10.63 5.80
CA LYS A 65 -3.94 -10.92 7.11
C LYS A 65 -4.89 -11.68 8.05
N SER A 66 -6.20 -11.54 7.87
CA SER A 66 -7.19 -12.28 8.64
C SER A 66 -7.35 -13.73 8.18
N ILE A 67 -6.84 -14.11 7.01
CA ILE A 67 -6.87 -15.49 6.53
C ILE A 67 -5.89 -16.33 7.37
N PRO A 68 -6.36 -17.40 8.04
CA PRO A 68 -5.47 -18.28 8.79
C PRO A 68 -4.43 -18.94 7.88
N GLU A 69 -3.21 -19.10 8.36
CA GLU A 69 -2.08 -19.60 7.57
C GLU A 69 -2.36 -20.97 6.90
N LYS A 70 -3.14 -21.84 7.56
CA LYS A 70 -3.58 -23.13 7.01
C LYS A 70 -4.42 -23.01 5.74
N VAL A 71 -5.24 -21.95 5.66
CA VAL A 71 -6.07 -21.66 4.49
C VAL A 71 -5.22 -20.97 3.43
N PHE A 72 -4.40 -20.00 3.83
CA PHE A 72 -3.51 -19.28 2.90
C PHE A 72 -2.57 -20.24 2.15
N LYS A 73 -1.95 -21.21 2.85
CA LYS A 73 -1.09 -22.24 2.23
C LYS A 73 -1.81 -23.15 1.24
N LYS A 74 -3.13 -23.28 1.35
CA LYS A 74 -3.95 -24.09 0.42
C LYS A 74 -4.43 -23.27 -0.78
N MET A 75 -4.41 -21.95 -0.71
CA MET A 75 -4.73 -21.08 -1.82
C MET A 75 -3.52 -21.05 -2.76
N LYS A 76 -3.73 -21.43 -4.03
CA LYS A 76 -2.76 -21.18 -5.09
C LYS A 76 -2.93 -19.73 -5.54
N LEU A 77 -2.19 -18.83 -4.90
CA LEU A 77 -1.98 -17.46 -5.38
C LEU A 77 -0.98 -17.47 -6.53
#